data_AF-A0A2D8XDI3-F1
#
_entry.id   AF-A0A2D8XDI3-F1
#
_cell.length_a   1.000
_cell.length_b   1.000
_cell.length_c   1.000
_cell.angle_alpha   90.00
_cell.angle_beta   90.00
_cell.angle_gamma   90.00
#
_symmetry.space_group_name_H-M   'P 1'
#
loop_
_entity.id
_entity.type
_entity.pdbx_description
1 polymer ?
#
loop_
_entity_poly.entity_id
_entity_poly.type
_entity_poly.pdbx_seq_one_letter_code
_entity_poly.pdbx_strand_id
1 'polypeptide(L)'
;MKIITNHHYRPWLTWHDLSASEQKEHADDYDDVQESTFFRYRGQVYDLGDFMYVGRDHVGWDGYHNTSFFSAVLVKYSDDGDAVKVGLALS
;
A
#
# COMPACT_ATOMS: atom_id res chain seq x y z
N MET A 1 -13.72 6.04 13.91
CA MET A 1 -12.47 5.66 13.24
C MET A 1 -11.54 6.86 13.16
N LYS A 2 -10.31 6.75 13.66
CA LYS A 2 -9.29 7.81 13.58
C LYS A 2 -8.34 7.49 12.43
N ILE A 3 -8.12 8.45 11.53
CA ILE A 3 -7.15 8.29 10.43
C ILE A 3 -5.95 9.19 10.71
N ILE A 4 -4.75 8.62 10.65
CA ILE A 4 -3.48 9.34 10.79
C ILE A 4 -2.77 9.31 9.44
N THR A 5 -2.48 10.48 8.88
CA THR A 5 -1.75 10.62 7.61
C THR A 5 -0.93 11.91 7.63
N ASN A 6 0.19 11.93 6.91
CA ASN A 6 0.95 13.15 6.65
C ASN A 6 0.62 13.77 5.29
N HIS A 7 -0.32 13.20 4.54
CA HIS A 7 -0.75 13.63 3.21
C HIS A 7 0.36 13.68 2.14
N HIS A 8 1.49 13.00 2.36
CA HIS A 8 2.57 12.93 1.38
C HIS A 8 2.37 11.72 0.46
N TYR A 9 2.59 11.96 -0.84
CA TYR A 9 2.62 10.91 -1.85
C TYR A 9 3.94 10.12 -1.77
N ARG A 10 3.83 8.83 -2.06
CA ARG A 10 4.92 7.87 -2.13
C ARG A 10 4.91 7.28 -3.53
N PRO A 11 6.04 7.29 -4.24
CA PRO A 11 6.08 6.79 -5.59
C PRO A 11 5.75 5.30 -5.61
N TRP A 12 5.13 4.87 -6.69
CA TRP A 12 5.07 3.46 -7.04
C TRP A 12 6.47 2.92 -7.30
N LEU A 13 6.61 1.63 -7.07
CA LEU A 13 7.84 0.89 -7.23
C LEU A 13 7.52 -0.35 -8.04
N THR A 14 8.39 -0.67 -8.98
CA THR A 14 8.40 -1.96 -9.66
C THR A 14 9.21 -2.95 -8.85
N TRP A 15 9.12 -4.24 -9.22
CA TRP A 15 9.99 -5.28 -8.67
C TRP A 15 11.49 -4.91 -8.70
N HIS A 16 11.94 -4.22 -9.75
CA HIS A 16 13.34 -3.84 -9.93
C HIS A 16 13.79 -2.67 -9.05
N ASP A 17 12.85 -1.90 -8.49
CA ASP A 17 13.14 -0.82 -7.53
C ASP A 17 13.30 -1.33 -6.08
N LEU A 18 12.97 -2.60 -5.84
CA LEU A 18 13.14 -3.28 -4.56
C LEU A 18 14.59 -3.71 -4.37
N SER A 19 15.07 -3.63 -3.13
CA SER A 19 16.36 -4.21 -2.74
C SER A 19 16.30 -5.74 -2.81
N ALA A 20 17.45 -6.39 -2.90
CA ALA A 20 17.50 -7.86 -2.93
C ALA A 20 16.87 -8.52 -1.68
N SER A 21 16.92 -7.86 -0.52
CA SER A 21 16.24 -8.32 0.68
C SER A 21 14.73 -8.19 0.57
N GLU A 22 14.22 -7.06 0.10
CA GLU A 22 12.77 -6.84 -0.11
C GLU A 22 12.22 -7.80 -1.19
N GLN A 23 12.95 -7.99 -2.30
CA GLN A 23 12.59 -9.00 -3.30
C GLN A 23 12.50 -10.40 -2.69
N LYS A 24 13.48 -10.78 -1.85
CA LYS A 24 13.46 -12.09 -1.20
C LYS A 24 12.26 -12.27 -0.25
N GLU A 25 11.79 -11.21 0.39
CA GLU A 25 10.61 -11.26 1.26
C GLU A 25 9.32 -11.54 0.48
N HIS A 26 9.22 -11.08 -0.77
CA HIS A 26 8.02 -11.20 -1.61
C HIS A 26 8.12 -12.27 -2.72
N ALA A 27 9.30 -12.84 -2.96
CA ALA A 27 9.56 -13.73 -4.11
C ALA A 27 8.66 -14.97 -4.18
N ASP A 28 8.15 -15.42 -3.04
CA ASP A 28 7.32 -16.62 -2.92
C ASP A 28 5.83 -16.29 -2.66
N ASP A 29 5.42 -15.02 -2.74
CA ASP A 29 4.02 -14.62 -2.48
C ASP A 29 3.08 -15.21 -3.55
N TYR A 30 3.47 -15.12 -4.83
CA TYR A 30 2.76 -15.69 -5.99
C TYR A 30 3.63 -15.66 -7.26
N ASP A 31 3.27 -16.46 -8.27
CA ASP A 31 4.11 -16.78 -9.45
C ASP A 31 4.56 -15.54 -10.27
N ASP A 32 3.73 -14.50 -10.33
CA ASP A 32 3.90 -13.28 -11.14
C ASP A 32 4.17 -12.01 -10.31
N VAL A 33 4.67 -12.14 -9.08
CA VAL A 33 5.00 -11.01 -8.18
C VAL A 33 5.93 -9.96 -8.78
N GLN A 34 6.69 -10.32 -9.81
CA GLN A 34 7.59 -9.42 -10.52
C GLN A 34 6.84 -8.38 -11.38
N GLU A 35 5.58 -8.65 -11.72
CA GLU A 35 4.70 -7.74 -12.48
C GLU A 35 3.92 -6.77 -11.56
N SER A 36 4.08 -6.91 -10.24
CA SER A 36 3.30 -6.16 -9.25
C SER A 36 3.84 -4.75 -9.01
N THR A 37 2.99 -3.95 -8.38
CA THR A 37 3.29 -2.55 -8.07
C THR A 37 3.34 -2.35 -6.58
N PHE A 38 4.45 -1.82 -6.09
CA PHE A 38 4.74 -1.70 -4.67
C PHE A 38 4.83 -0.24 -4.22
N PHE A 39 4.85 -0.03 -2.91
CA PHE A 39 5.26 1.23 -2.30
C PHE A 39 5.89 1.01 -0.92
N ARG A 40 6.77 1.92 -0.50
CA ARG A 40 7.40 1.86 0.83
C ARG A 40 6.66 2.70 1.85
N TYR A 41 6.25 2.10 2.97
CA TYR A 41 5.66 2.79 4.10
C TYR A 41 6.18 2.26 5.43
N ARG A 42 6.67 3.17 6.29
CA ARG A 42 7.18 2.86 7.65
C ARG A 42 8.19 1.70 7.71
N GLY A 43 9.08 1.62 6.72
CA GLY A 43 10.13 0.60 6.67
C GLY A 43 9.66 -0.76 6.14
N GLN A 44 8.44 -0.84 5.61
CA GLN A 44 7.91 -2.03 4.94
C GLN A 44 7.61 -1.73 3.48
N VAL A 45 7.70 -2.76 2.65
CA VAL A 45 7.20 -2.77 1.27
C VAL A 45 5.80 -3.36 1.30
N TYR A 46 4.89 -2.68 0.62
CA TYR A 46 3.53 -3.15 0.42
C TYR A 46 3.30 -3.35 -1.06
N ASP A 47 2.65 -4.45 -1.41
CA ASP A 47 2.06 -4.64 -2.73
C ASP A 47 0.70 -3.94 -2.79
N LEU A 48 0.45 -3.17 -3.85
CA LEU A 48 -0.86 -2.56 -4.08
C LEU A 48 -1.94 -3.60 -4.43
N GLY A 49 -1.56 -4.77 -4.95
CA GLY A 49 -2.44 -5.91 -5.18
C GLY A 49 -3.13 -6.40 -3.91
N ASP A 50 -2.51 -6.21 -2.75
CA ASP A 50 -3.06 -6.61 -1.44
C ASP A 50 -4.13 -5.66 -0.89
N PHE A 51 -4.38 -4.53 -1.56
CA PHE A 51 -5.33 -3.53 -1.11
C PHE A 51 -6.71 -3.76 -1.72
N MET A 52 -7.69 -3.96 -0.84
CA MET A 52 -9.09 -4.10 -1.22
C MET A 52 -9.73 -2.73 -1.44
N TYR A 53 -10.68 -2.65 -2.38
CA TYR A 53 -11.48 -1.45 -2.58
C TYR A 53 -12.31 -1.10 -1.35
N VAL A 54 -12.24 0.16 -0.93
CA VAL A 54 -12.75 0.59 0.38
C VAL A 54 -14.25 0.94 0.42
N GLY A 55 -14.90 0.98 -0.74
CA GLY A 55 -16.33 1.26 -0.82
C GLY A 55 -16.72 2.58 -0.15
N ARG A 56 -17.77 2.56 0.67
CA ARG A 56 -18.27 3.75 1.38
C ARG A 56 -17.69 3.93 2.78
N ASP A 57 -16.97 2.94 3.30
CA ASP A 57 -16.59 2.87 4.71
C ASP A 57 -15.41 3.81 5.04
N HIS A 58 -14.58 4.14 4.06
CA HIS A 58 -13.48 5.11 4.21
C HIS A 58 -13.52 6.19 3.12
N VAL A 59 -14.54 7.05 3.18
CA VAL A 59 -14.73 8.17 2.24
C VAL A 59 -13.43 8.96 2.03
N GLY A 60 -13.01 9.07 0.77
CA GLY A 60 -11.83 9.83 0.34
C GLY A 60 -10.57 8.99 0.11
N TRP A 61 -10.57 7.73 0.54
CA TRP A 61 -9.53 6.74 0.23
C TRP A 61 -10.03 5.78 -0.84
N ASP A 62 -9.10 5.10 -1.51
CA ASP A 62 -9.43 4.24 -2.65
C ASP A 62 -9.28 2.76 -2.30
N GLY A 63 -8.30 2.43 -1.44
CA GLY A 63 -8.07 1.06 -0.97
C GLY A 63 -7.68 0.97 0.49
N TYR A 64 -7.82 -0.22 1.05
CA TYR A 64 -7.39 -0.56 2.41
C TYR A 64 -6.78 -1.96 2.50
N HIS A 65 -5.86 -2.12 3.44
CA HIS A 65 -5.27 -3.41 3.82
C HIS A 65 -5.22 -3.50 5.34
N ASN A 66 -5.88 -4.53 5.91
CA ASN A 66 -5.95 -4.71 7.35
C ASN A 66 -4.61 -5.23 7.88
N THR A 67 -3.99 -4.48 8.78
CA THR A 67 -2.74 -4.91 9.45
C THR A 67 -3.00 -5.60 10.79
N SER A 68 -4.17 -5.35 11.39
CA SER A 68 -4.67 -6.10 12.54
C SER A 68 -6.20 -6.00 12.59
N PHE A 69 -6.83 -6.63 13.58
CA PHE A 69 -8.26 -6.45 13.83
C PHE A 69 -8.64 -4.98 14.13
N PHE A 70 -7.71 -4.19 14.68
CA PHE A 70 -7.96 -2.80 15.10
C PHE A 70 -7.31 -1.75 14.19
N SER A 71 -6.61 -2.17 13.13
CA SER A 71 -5.87 -1.24 12.28
C SER A 71 -5.80 -1.64 10.83
N ALA A 72 -5.84 -0.65 9.95
CA ALA A 72 -5.67 -0.83 8.50
C ALA A 72 -4.80 0.28 7.92
N VAL A 73 -3.99 -0.07 6.92
CA VAL A 73 -3.33 0.89 6.04
C VAL A 73 -4.31 1.26 4.93
N LEU A 74 -4.44 2.55 4.66
CA LEU A 74 -5.27 3.10 3.59
C LEU A 74 -4.38 3.65 2.48
N VAL A 75 -4.80 3.48 1.23
CA VAL A 75 -4.14 4.08 0.07
C VAL A 75 -5.10 4.97 -0.71
N LYS A 76 -4.56 6.07 -1.20
CA LYS A 76 -5.21 6.95 -2.15
C LYS A 76 -4.28 7.16 -3.33
N TYR A 77 -4.74 6.84 -4.53
CA TYR A 77 -3.97 7.04 -5.75
C TYR A 77 -3.81 8.53 -6.05
N SER A 78 -2.66 8.90 -6.62
CA SER A 78 -2.48 10.22 -7.23
C SER A 78 -3.25 10.30 -8.55
N ASP A 79 -3.63 11.51 -8.94
CA ASP A 79 -4.42 11.73 -10.15
C ASP A 79 -3.63 11.41 -11.43
N ASP A 80 -2.29 11.47 -11.36
CA ASP A 80 -1.36 11.10 -12.45
C ASP A 80 -1.05 9.59 -12.50
N GLY A 81 -1.44 8.83 -11.47
CA GLY A 81 -1.27 7.38 -11.44
C GLY A 81 0.15 6.88 -11.18
N ASP A 82 1.05 7.69 -10.61
CA ASP A 82 2.45 7.28 -10.36
C ASP A 82 2.81 7.19 -8.86
N ALA A 83 1.85 7.50 -7.98
CA ALA A 83 2.08 7.54 -6.54
C ALA A 83 0.83 7.22 -5.71
N VAL A 84 1.05 6.90 -4.44
CA VAL A 84 -0.01 6.72 -3.45
C VAL A 84 0.24 7.55 -2.21
N LYS A 85 -0.81 8.18 -1.71
CA LYS A 85 -0.87 8.75 -0.36
C LYS A 85 -1.32 7.66 0.59
N VAL A 86 -0.75 7.65 1.79
CA VAL A 86 -0.98 6.57 2.76
C VAL A 86 -1.57 7.10 4.06
N GLY A 87 -2.53 6.38 4.62
CA GLY A 87 -3.14 6.63 5.91
C GLY A 87 -3.09 5.40 6.82
N LEU A 88 -3.16 5.61 8.12
CA LEU A 88 -3.37 4.55 9.10
C LEU A 88 -4.73 4.77 9.76
N ALA A 89 -5.67 3.88 9.49
CA ALA A 89 -6.95 3.81 10.19
C ALA A 89 -6.80 3.00 11.48
N LEU A 90 -7.34 3.55 12.57
CA LEU A 90 -7.42 2.91 13.88
C LEU A 90 -8.88 2.86 14.33
N SER A 91 -9.33 1.67 14.73
CA SER A 91 -10.64 1.43 15.32
C SER A 91 -10.59 1.32 16.83
#